data_AF-A0A934K880-F1
#
_entry.id   AF-A0A934K880-F1
#
_cell.length_a   1.000
_cell.length_b   1.000
_cell.length_c   1.000
_cell.angle_alpha   90.00
_cell.angle_beta   90.00
_cell.angle_gamma   90.00
#
_symmetry.space_group_name_H-M   'P 1'
#
loop_
_entity.id
_entity.type
_entity.pdbx_description
1 polymer ?
#
loop_
_entity_poly.entity_id
_entity_poly.type
_entity_poly.pdbx_seq_one_letter_code
_entity_poly.pdbx_strand_id
1 'polypeptide(L)'
;MRLDPAEVVELPLAAAVLDREGRHLAATPEWLGAGPGAIVYLLGGAHLLVAAEVPTPELDALVERLLQTMREACAAVPSGDSKRIQVLAAGLELVAGRPPGASGAGTVWQVLELAAAAISARTQGLSVDLRGPVPDLTVPAPAAVALALTQLAVNAHQHEKAARLQLRVAAGPTFYVEWPDPSQGTVRMASHRHPLRRSGWGWGYVQMVADALGAAALPPGPTVEGMVGACLGLGSLQLTLPVALVRGNRVERSTLAWDQDPQAPGIGKAPAGALAELLQAAAQQPGRIAYRDLYRARATGDHAWLVLAPESGTSRARDLVKGLSHERALWSAPEPLATRLHGLAALLGIALGEPWPSVPPSVWATSAPAAAQALGVPLPTTLEVLVLPDPRVVAVLLSELEGMLRLHSGQLYVEPSASRAGCAWLSALGGSGARGVHVNP
;
A
#
# COMPACT_ATOMS: atom_id res chain seq x y z
N MET A 1 23.88 5.63 1.05
CA MET A 1 23.86 6.81 0.16
C MET A 1 22.76 7.77 0.60
N ARG A 2 22.99 9.08 0.51
CA ARG A 2 21.98 10.14 0.64
C ARG A 2 21.86 10.83 -0.72
N LEU A 3 20.66 11.24 -1.10
CA LEU A 3 20.40 12.07 -2.27
C LEU A 3 20.28 13.52 -1.83
N ASP A 4 21.03 14.40 -2.48
CA ASP A 4 20.82 15.85 -2.38
C ASP A 4 19.54 16.22 -3.18
N PRO A 5 18.72 17.19 -2.73
CA PRO A 5 17.62 17.72 -3.53
C PRO A 5 17.99 18.07 -4.98
N ALA A 6 19.20 18.55 -5.24
CA ALA A 6 19.69 18.84 -6.60
C ALA A 6 19.91 17.57 -7.44
N GLU A 7 20.17 16.42 -6.83
CA GLU A 7 20.33 15.13 -7.53
C GLU A 7 18.97 14.48 -7.83
N VAL A 8 17.92 14.85 -7.09
CA VAL A 8 16.56 14.29 -7.28
C VAL A 8 16.07 14.55 -8.69
N VAL A 9 16.33 15.74 -9.25
CA VAL A 9 15.86 16.12 -10.60
C VAL A 9 16.46 15.24 -11.71
N GLU A 10 17.54 14.52 -11.41
CA GLU A 10 18.27 13.66 -12.34
C GLU A 10 17.84 12.18 -12.22
N LEU A 11 17.01 11.82 -11.23
CA LEU A 11 16.56 10.45 -11.05
C LEU A 11 15.74 9.97 -12.27
N PRO A 12 15.95 8.73 -12.75
CA PRO A 12 15.21 8.17 -13.87
C PRO A 12 13.82 7.66 -13.46
N LEU A 13 13.05 8.48 -12.75
CA LEU A 13 11.74 8.18 -12.19
C LEU A 13 10.85 9.43 -12.22
N ALA A 14 9.52 9.26 -12.23
CA ALA A 14 8.59 10.32 -11.84
C ALA A 14 8.58 10.39 -10.31
N ALA A 15 9.32 11.33 -9.72
CA ALA A 15 9.54 11.37 -8.29
C ALA A 15 9.62 12.78 -7.72
N ALA A 16 9.23 12.95 -6.46
CA ALA A 16 9.38 14.18 -5.71
C ALA A 16 9.83 13.92 -4.28
N VAL A 17 10.61 14.84 -3.72
CA VAL A 17 10.94 14.87 -2.30
C VAL A 17 10.01 15.85 -1.61
N LEU A 18 9.32 15.36 -0.59
CA LEU A 18 8.44 16.12 0.29
C LEU A 18 9.01 16.14 1.70
N ASP A 19 8.93 17.27 2.40
CA ASP A 19 9.23 17.27 3.83
C ASP A 19 8.16 16.54 4.66
N ARG A 20 8.28 16.56 5.99
CA ARG A 20 7.33 15.87 6.89
C ARG A 20 5.95 16.51 6.92
N GLU A 21 5.87 17.77 6.52
CA GLU A 21 4.65 18.55 6.40
C GLU A 21 4.02 18.42 4.99
N GLY A 22 4.66 17.66 4.09
CA GLY A 22 4.19 17.45 2.72
C GLY A 22 4.55 18.57 1.76
N ARG A 23 5.41 19.53 2.14
CA ARG A 23 5.86 20.59 1.25
C ARG A 23 6.89 20.07 0.26
N HIS A 24 6.76 20.49 -0.98
CA HIS A 24 7.66 20.14 -2.07
C HIS A 24 9.06 20.73 -1.86
N LEU A 25 10.08 19.87 -1.86
CA LEU A 25 11.49 20.25 -1.78
C LEU A 25 12.22 20.15 -3.13
N ALA A 26 11.98 19.07 -3.88
CA ALA A 26 12.52 18.84 -5.22
C ALA A 26 11.65 17.85 -5.99
N ALA A 27 11.70 17.87 -7.32
CA ALA A 27 10.95 16.91 -8.15
C ALA A 27 11.65 16.70 -9.50
N THR A 28 11.46 15.51 -10.08
CA THR A 28 11.83 15.26 -11.48
C THR A 28 10.83 15.91 -12.43
N PRO A 29 11.22 16.18 -13.69
CA PRO A 29 10.31 16.73 -14.70
C PRO A 29 9.08 15.87 -14.96
N GLU A 30 9.17 14.56 -14.76
CA GLU A 30 8.09 13.59 -14.96
C GLU A 30 7.10 13.53 -13.77
N TRP A 31 7.35 14.26 -12.68
CA TRP A 31 6.46 14.27 -11.54
C TRP A 31 5.17 15.03 -11.83
N LEU A 32 4.04 14.33 -11.73
CA LEU A 32 2.69 14.89 -11.91
C LEU A 32 1.85 14.88 -10.62
N GLY A 33 2.44 14.46 -9.51
CA GLY A 33 1.75 14.29 -8.23
C GLY A 33 1.82 12.88 -7.69
N ALA A 34 1.49 12.74 -6.40
CA ALA A 34 1.29 11.46 -5.75
C ALA A 34 -0.14 10.96 -6.03
N GLY A 35 -0.37 9.68 -5.82
CA GLY A 35 -1.69 9.08 -5.91
C GLY A 35 -1.63 7.57 -5.66
N PRO A 36 -2.77 6.87 -5.74
CA PRO A 36 -2.82 5.43 -5.57
C PRO A 36 -1.80 4.68 -6.42
N GLY A 37 -0.99 3.84 -5.76
CA GLY A 37 0.13 3.12 -6.38
C GLY A 37 1.47 3.85 -6.34
N ALA A 38 1.53 5.09 -5.85
CA ALA A 38 2.80 5.74 -5.55
C ALA A 38 3.52 5.07 -4.37
N ILE A 39 4.84 5.22 -4.33
CA ILE A 39 5.72 4.53 -3.38
C ILE A 39 6.47 5.55 -2.56
N VAL A 40 6.47 5.34 -1.24
CA VAL A 40 7.11 6.23 -0.27
C VAL A 40 8.42 5.61 0.18
N TYR A 41 9.50 6.39 0.10
CA TYR A 41 10.80 6.07 0.67
C TYR A 41 11.19 7.14 1.70
N LEU A 42 11.69 6.73 2.86
CA LEU A 42 12.31 7.69 3.77
C LEU A 42 13.64 8.17 3.19
N LEU A 43 13.83 9.50 3.17
CA LEU A 43 15.05 10.16 2.73
C LEU A 43 15.51 11.16 3.81
N GLY A 44 16.24 10.64 4.81
CA GLY A 44 16.72 11.45 5.93
C GLY A 44 15.55 12.02 6.75
N GLY A 45 15.37 13.34 6.70
CA GLY A 45 14.26 14.04 7.34
C GLY A 45 13.00 14.18 6.49
N ALA A 46 13.03 13.75 5.23
CA ALA A 46 12.00 13.92 4.22
C ALA A 46 11.53 12.56 3.67
N HIS A 47 10.58 12.58 2.73
CA HIS A 47 10.13 11.41 1.99
C HIS A 47 10.35 11.61 0.49
N LEU A 48 10.95 10.64 -0.17
CA LEU A 48 10.98 10.53 -1.63
C LEU A 48 9.76 9.71 -2.06
N LEU A 49 8.85 10.35 -2.80
CA LEU A 49 7.71 9.69 -3.42
C LEU A 49 8.03 9.38 -4.88
N VAL A 50 7.70 8.17 -5.31
CA VAL A 50 7.78 7.74 -6.71
C VAL A 50 6.36 7.50 -7.20
N ALA A 51 5.94 8.23 -8.23
CA ALA A 51 4.59 8.14 -8.78
C ALA A 51 4.37 6.78 -9.47
N ALA A 52 3.10 6.37 -9.55
CA ALA A 52 2.72 5.29 -10.44
C ALA A 52 3.00 5.68 -11.91
N GLU A 53 3.34 4.71 -12.75
CA GLU A 53 3.60 4.95 -14.18
C GLU A 53 2.41 5.58 -14.90
N VAL A 54 1.19 5.22 -14.49
CA VAL A 54 -0.07 5.78 -15.00
C VAL A 54 -0.76 6.49 -13.84
N PRO A 55 -0.68 7.83 -13.76
CA PRO A 55 -1.40 8.59 -12.76
C PRO A 55 -2.91 8.39 -12.89
N THR A 56 -3.57 8.21 -11.76
CA THR A 56 -5.04 8.03 -11.67
C THR A 56 -5.58 8.96 -10.58
N PRO A 57 -5.52 10.29 -10.78
CA PRO A 57 -5.92 11.27 -9.76
C PRO A 57 -7.36 11.09 -9.29
N GLU A 58 -8.22 10.54 -10.14
CA GLU A 58 -9.62 10.25 -9.82
C GLU A 58 -9.76 9.18 -8.72
N LEU A 59 -8.83 8.23 -8.65
CA LEU A 59 -8.80 7.21 -7.60
C LEU A 59 -8.42 7.80 -6.24
N ASP A 60 -7.61 8.86 -6.20
CA ASP A 60 -7.21 9.49 -4.93
C ASP A 60 -8.42 10.04 -4.16
N ALA A 61 -9.41 10.59 -4.87
CA ALA A 61 -10.65 11.07 -4.24
C ALA A 61 -11.47 9.94 -3.60
N LEU A 62 -11.51 8.75 -4.22
CA LEU A 62 -12.17 7.56 -3.64
C LEU A 62 -11.40 7.06 -2.42
N VAL A 63 -10.07 7.00 -2.52
CA VAL A 63 -9.19 6.55 -1.42
C VAL A 63 -9.25 7.51 -0.24
N GLU A 64 -9.23 8.83 -0.45
CA GLU A 64 -9.42 9.83 0.62
C GLU A 64 -10.74 9.60 1.34
N ARG A 65 -11.84 9.41 0.60
CA ARG A 65 -13.14 9.22 1.22
C ARG A 65 -13.20 7.92 2.01
N LEU A 66 -12.60 6.84 1.51
CA LEU A 66 -12.48 5.58 2.23
C LEU A 66 -11.68 5.75 3.52
N LEU A 67 -10.50 6.38 3.45
CA LEU A 67 -9.67 6.67 4.62
C LEU A 67 -10.39 7.52 5.65
N GLN A 68 -11.07 8.58 5.23
CA GLN A 68 -11.88 9.41 6.11
C GLN A 68 -13.00 8.60 6.79
N THR A 69 -13.67 7.73 6.04
CA THR A 69 -14.71 6.85 6.61
C THR A 69 -14.11 5.84 7.60
N MET A 70 -12.90 5.33 7.35
CA MET A 70 -12.20 4.46 8.30
C MET A 70 -11.83 5.20 9.58
N ARG A 71 -11.39 6.47 9.49
CA ARG A 71 -11.14 7.32 10.66
C ARG A 71 -12.41 7.56 11.48
N GLU A 72 -13.53 7.83 10.81
CA GLU A 72 -14.86 7.93 11.47
C GLU A 72 -15.24 6.62 12.16
N ALA A 73 -15.02 5.48 11.50
CA ALA A 73 -15.30 4.15 12.07
C ALA A 73 -14.42 3.84 13.28
N CYS A 74 -13.13 4.19 13.25
CA CYS A 74 -12.22 4.03 14.40
C CYS A 74 -12.76 4.70 15.67
N ALA A 75 -13.46 5.83 15.55
CA ALA A 75 -14.03 6.57 16.68
C ALA A 75 -15.37 5.99 17.17
N ALA A 76 -16.05 5.21 16.33
CA ALA A 76 -17.40 4.70 16.59
C ALA A 76 -17.43 3.26 17.11
N VAL A 77 -16.29 2.57 17.17
CA VAL A 77 -16.19 1.14 17.55
C VAL A 77 -15.44 0.95 18.88
N PRO A 78 -15.63 -0.20 19.56
CA PRO A 78 -14.82 -0.56 20.73
C PRO A 78 -13.32 -0.56 20.43
N SER A 79 -12.49 -0.37 21.47
CA SER A 79 -11.04 -0.18 21.34
C SER A 79 -10.32 -1.30 20.57
N GLY A 80 -10.75 -2.55 20.72
CA GLY A 80 -10.16 -3.70 20.04
C GLY A 80 -10.36 -3.66 18.52
N ASP A 81 -11.57 -3.32 18.07
CA ASP A 81 -11.89 -3.20 16.65
C ASP A 81 -11.28 -1.93 16.06
N SER A 82 -11.23 -0.84 16.82
CA SER A 82 -10.58 0.41 16.43
C SER A 82 -9.11 0.20 16.08
N LYS A 83 -8.39 -0.61 16.87
CA LYS A 83 -6.98 -0.97 16.60
C LYS A 83 -6.80 -1.66 15.24
N ARG A 84 -7.73 -2.55 14.86
CA ARG A 84 -7.66 -3.25 13.57
C ARG A 84 -7.88 -2.30 12.41
N ILE A 85 -8.88 -1.42 12.51
CA ILE A 85 -9.17 -0.40 11.49
C ILE A 85 -7.98 0.55 11.35
N GLN A 86 -7.30 0.94 12.44
CA GLN A 86 -6.10 1.77 12.39
C GLN A 86 -4.96 1.11 11.60
N VAL A 87 -4.71 -0.19 11.81
CA VAL A 87 -3.68 -0.94 11.06
C VAL A 87 -4.01 -1.00 9.57
N LEU A 88 -5.29 -1.24 9.22
CA LEU A 88 -5.74 -1.23 7.83
C LEU A 88 -5.59 0.14 7.18
N ALA A 89 -6.02 1.21 7.88
CA ALA A 89 -5.96 2.57 7.37
C ALA A 89 -4.51 2.97 7.06
N ALA A 90 -3.56 2.62 7.94
CA ALA A 90 -2.14 2.86 7.70
C ALA A 90 -1.62 2.10 6.47
N GLY A 91 -2.10 0.88 6.21
CA GLY A 91 -1.79 0.15 4.98
C GLY A 91 -2.31 0.84 3.73
N LEU A 92 -3.56 1.31 3.78
CA LEU A 92 -4.19 2.05 2.70
C LEU A 92 -3.50 3.40 2.43
N GLU A 93 -3.11 4.13 3.47
CA GLU A 93 -2.32 5.37 3.35
C GLU A 93 -1.00 5.14 2.60
N LEU A 94 -0.24 4.11 2.98
CA LEU A 94 1.03 3.81 2.33
C LEU A 94 0.86 3.42 0.85
N VAL A 95 -0.18 2.65 0.51
CA VAL A 95 -0.48 2.31 -0.90
C VAL A 95 -1.00 3.52 -1.68
N ALA A 96 -1.66 4.46 -1.01
CA ALA A 96 -2.07 5.74 -1.57
C ALA A 96 -0.89 6.71 -1.78
N GLY A 97 0.33 6.31 -1.46
CA GLY A 97 1.51 7.17 -1.53
C GLY A 97 1.54 8.25 -0.45
N ARG A 98 0.82 8.06 0.67
CA ARG A 98 0.75 9.03 1.77
C ARG A 98 1.80 8.67 2.81
N PRO A 99 2.86 9.48 2.95
CA PRO A 99 3.91 9.20 3.92
C PRO A 99 3.35 9.28 5.35
N PRO A 100 3.89 8.49 6.29
CA PRO A 100 3.54 8.63 7.70
C PRO A 100 3.86 10.05 8.19
N GLY A 101 2.86 10.74 8.72
CA GLY A 101 3.01 12.12 9.21
C GLY A 101 3.78 12.20 10.53
N ALA A 102 4.38 13.36 10.81
CA ALA A 102 5.14 13.60 12.05
C ALA A 102 4.28 13.51 13.33
N SER A 103 2.98 13.79 13.24
CA SER A 103 2.02 13.65 14.34
C SER A 103 1.62 12.20 14.64
N GLY A 104 2.02 11.24 13.80
CA GLY A 104 1.71 9.82 13.93
C GLY A 104 2.64 9.04 14.84
N ALA A 105 3.62 9.69 15.48
CA ALA A 105 4.54 9.03 16.38
C ALA A 105 3.81 8.49 17.63
N GLY A 106 4.18 7.30 18.06
CA GLY A 106 3.65 6.65 19.26
C GLY A 106 4.72 5.80 19.94
N THR A 107 4.32 4.73 20.62
CA THR A 107 5.26 3.93 21.42
C THR A 107 5.42 2.50 20.89
N VAL A 108 6.49 1.83 21.33
CA VAL A 108 6.65 0.38 21.13
C VAL A 108 5.44 -0.39 21.66
N TRP A 109 4.91 0.00 22.83
CA TRP A 109 3.73 -0.64 23.40
C TRP A 109 2.51 -0.54 22.47
N GLN A 110 2.28 0.65 21.88
CA GLN A 110 1.22 0.85 20.92
C GLN A 110 1.37 -0.04 19.68
N VAL A 111 2.58 -0.24 19.16
CA VAL A 111 2.84 -1.20 18.08
C VAL A 111 2.39 -2.60 18.46
N LEU A 112 2.78 -3.07 19.65
CA LEU A 112 2.49 -4.43 20.11
C LEU A 112 0.99 -4.65 20.31
N GLU A 113 0.28 -3.66 20.87
CA GLU A 113 -1.18 -3.73 21.01
C GLU A 113 -1.90 -3.76 19.66
N LEU A 114 -1.49 -2.92 18.71
CA LEU A 114 -2.05 -2.88 17.36
C LEU A 114 -1.79 -4.20 16.63
N ALA A 115 -0.56 -4.72 16.72
CA ALA A 115 -0.17 -5.98 16.09
C ALA A 115 -0.94 -7.17 16.68
N ALA A 116 -1.05 -7.28 18.01
CA ALA A 116 -1.80 -8.35 18.65
C ALA A 116 -3.28 -8.34 18.23
N ALA A 117 -3.91 -7.17 18.19
CA ALA A 117 -5.30 -7.02 17.75
C ALA A 117 -5.51 -7.44 16.28
N ALA A 118 -4.57 -7.07 15.40
CA ALA A 118 -4.62 -7.41 13.98
C ALA A 118 -4.28 -8.88 13.69
N ILE A 119 -3.28 -9.46 14.38
CA ILE A 119 -2.89 -10.87 14.23
C ILE A 119 -4.03 -11.79 14.65
N SER A 120 -4.60 -11.54 15.84
CA SER A 120 -5.70 -12.37 16.38
C SER A 120 -6.91 -12.46 15.44
N ALA A 121 -7.17 -11.41 14.66
CA ALA A 121 -8.30 -11.37 13.75
C ALA A 121 -8.01 -11.98 12.37
N ARG A 122 -6.73 -12.22 12.03
CA ARG A 122 -6.31 -12.88 10.77
C ARG A 122 -5.89 -14.33 10.93
N THR A 123 -5.64 -14.77 12.17
CA THR A 123 -5.08 -16.09 12.46
C THR A 123 -5.94 -16.79 13.49
N GLN A 124 -6.62 -17.85 13.07
CA GLN A 124 -7.43 -18.65 13.98
C GLN A 124 -6.55 -19.66 14.71
N GLY A 125 -6.59 -19.66 16.04
CA GLY A 125 -5.87 -20.63 16.87
C GLY A 125 -4.37 -20.38 17.03
N LEU A 126 -3.85 -19.26 16.54
CA LEU A 126 -2.46 -18.85 16.75
C LEU A 126 -2.31 -18.16 18.11
N SER A 127 -1.42 -18.66 18.96
CA SER A 127 -1.05 -18.00 20.21
C SER A 127 0.04 -16.96 19.97
N VAL A 128 -0.08 -15.78 20.58
CA VAL A 128 0.93 -14.70 20.48
C VAL A 128 1.32 -14.25 21.88
N ASP A 129 2.59 -14.42 22.22
CA ASP A 129 3.15 -14.02 23.51
C ASP A 129 4.13 -12.85 23.33
N LEU A 130 4.19 -11.94 24.31
CA LEU A 130 5.22 -10.90 24.36
C LEU A 130 6.44 -11.42 25.15
N ARG A 131 7.64 -11.29 24.58
CA ARG A 131 8.88 -11.76 25.20
C ARG A 131 9.78 -10.62 25.66
N GLY A 132 10.17 -10.69 26.93
CA GLY A 132 11.13 -9.77 27.55
C GLY A 132 10.52 -8.44 27.98
N PRO A 133 11.32 -7.55 28.60
CA PRO A 133 10.86 -6.22 28.92
C PRO A 133 10.58 -5.43 27.64
N VAL A 134 9.42 -4.76 27.59
CA VAL A 134 9.11 -3.86 26.48
C VAL A 134 9.83 -2.54 26.72
N PRO A 135 10.74 -2.12 25.82
CA PRO A 135 11.44 -0.86 26.00
C PRO A 135 10.49 0.34 25.78
N ASP A 136 10.64 1.37 26.59
CA ASP A 136 9.91 2.63 26.44
C ASP A 136 10.59 3.50 25.37
N LEU A 137 10.28 3.22 24.11
CA LEU A 137 10.83 3.92 22.95
C LEU A 137 9.71 4.46 22.06
N THR A 138 9.99 5.61 21.45
CA THR A 138 9.12 6.20 20.42
C THR A 138 9.26 5.47 19.09
N VAL A 139 8.14 5.32 18.39
CA VAL A 139 8.03 4.71 17.07
C VAL A 139 7.32 5.70 16.13
N PRO A 140 7.86 6.02 14.95
CA PRO A 140 7.32 7.09 14.09
C PRO A 140 5.94 6.77 13.49
N ALA A 141 5.61 5.51 13.25
CA ALA A 141 4.33 5.11 12.66
C ALA A 141 3.86 3.75 13.22
N PRO A 142 3.29 3.71 14.45
CA PRO A 142 3.00 2.46 15.13
C PRO A 142 2.09 1.51 14.33
N ALA A 143 1.06 2.04 13.67
CA ALA A 143 0.13 1.25 12.86
C ALA A 143 0.78 0.63 11.62
N ALA A 144 1.68 1.35 10.94
CA ALA A 144 2.44 0.81 9.81
C ALA A 144 3.40 -0.30 10.27
N VAL A 145 4.09 -0.11 11.40
CA VAL A 145 4.94 -1.17 11.98
C VAL A 145 4.09 -2.39 12.36
N ALA A 146 2.94 -2.18 12.99
CA ALA A 146 2.02 -3.27 13.35
C ALA A 146 1.48 -4.02 12.12
N LEU A 147 1.23 -3.33 11.00
CA LEU A 147 0.90 -3.98 9.72
C LEU A 147 2.00 -4.94 9.27
N ALA A 148 3.27 -4.49 9.30
CA ALA A 148 4.39 -5.34 8.94
C ALA A 148 4.51 -6.57 9.86
N LEU A 149 4.39 -6.39 11.18
CA LEU A 149 4.41 -7.52 12.13
C LEU A 149 3.25 -8.49 11.91
N THR A 150 2.07 -7.97 11.60
CA THR A 150 0.90 -8.78 11.26
C THR A 150 1.16 -9.63 10.03
N GLN A 151 1.74 -9.06 8.97
CA GLN A 151 2.07 -9.81 7.77
C GLN A 151 3.12 -10.90 8.04
N LEU A 152 4.15 -10.60 8.84
CA LEU A 152 5.16 -11.59 9.24
C LEU A 152 4.52 -12.74 10.03
N ALA A 153 3.62 -12.44 10.97
CA ALA A 153 2.92 -13.44 11.78
C ALA A 153 1.98 -14.32 10.93
N VAL A 154 1.21 -13.71 10.03
CA VAL A 154 0.35 -14.43 9.09
C VAL A 154 1.16 -15.36 8.20
N ASN A 155 2.31 -14.90 7.68
CA ASN A 155 3.19 -15.73 6.86
C ASN A 155 3.75 -16.92 7.66
N ALA A 156 4.23 -16.69 8.89
CA ALA A 156 4.71 -17.76 9.76
C ALA A 156 3.62 -18.82 10.02
N HIS A 157 2.38 -18.38 10.26
CA HIS A 157 1.26 -19.28 10.45
C HIS A 157 0.89 -20.06 9.18
N GLN A 158 0.79 -19.39 8.03
CA GLN A 158 0.31 -20.00 6.79
C GLN A 158 1.36 -20.89 6.12
N HIS A 159 2.61 -20.44 6.08
CA HIS A 159 3.69 -21.10 5.34
C HIS A 159 4.56 -22.00 6.23
N GLU A 160 4.86 -21.57 7.46
CA GLU A 160 5.69 -22.34 8.39
C GLU A 160 4.87 -23.16 9.40
N LYS A 161 3.53 -23.09 9.32
CA LYS A 161 2.60 -23.79 10.22
C LYS A 161 2.85 -23.48 11.69
N ALA A 162 3.35 -22.29 11.99
CA ALA A 162 3.54 -21.84 13.36
C ALA A 162 2.18 -21.82 14.10
N ALA A 163 2.13 -22.52 15.24
CA ALA A 163 0.97 -22.52 16.14
C ALA A 163 1.12 -21.50 17.28
N ARG A 164 2.36 -21.05 17.55
CA ARG A 164 2.70 -20.09 18.60
C ARG A 164 3.77 -19.14 18.10
N LEU A 165 3.60 -17.86 18.37
CA LEU A 165 4.55 -16.80 18.06
C LEU A 165 4.98 -16.06 19.32
N GLN A 166 6.19 -15.52 19.30
CA GLN A 166 6.70 -14.57 20.27
C GLN A 166 6.98 -13.24 19.56
N LEU A 167 6.45 -12.15 20.10
CA LEU A 167 6.84 -10.80 19.73
C LEU A 167 7.91 -10.31 20.71
N ARG A 168 9.07 -9.95 20.18
CA ARG A 168 10.19 -9.43 20.96
C ARG A 168 10.64 -8.09 20.40
N VAL A 169 11.02 -7.17 21.28
CA VAL A 169 11.55 -5.86 20.87
C VAL A 169 12.94 -5.67 21.45
N ALA A 170 13.92 -5.44 20.59
CA ALA A 170 15.28 -5.06 20.98
C ALA A 170 15.49 -3.55 20.83
N ALA A 171 16.65 -3.05 21.29
CA ALA A 171 17.06 -1.66 21.07
C ALA A 171 17.07 -1.31 19.56
N GLY A 172 16.83 -0.04 19.22
CA GLY A 172 16.87 0.44 17.83
C GLY A 172 15.60 1.09 17.27
N PRO A 173 14.39 0.91 17.83
CA PRO A 173 13.79 -0.37 18.19
C PRO A 173 13.80 -1.38 17.03
N THR A 174 14.03 -2.66 17.35
CA THR A 174 13.92 -3.76 16.38
C THR A 174 12.85 -4.75 16.82
N PHE A 175 11.85 -4.97 15.97
CA PHE A 175 10.72 -5.84 16.25
C PHE A 175 10.93 -7.21 15.60
N TYR A 176 10.82 -8.26 16.39
CA TYR A 176 10.95 -9.65 15.95
C TYR A 176 9.60 -10.36 16.06
N VAL A 177 9.29 -11.16 15.04
CA VAL A 177 8.24 -12.17 15.07
C VAL A 177 8.93 -13.52 15.01
N GLU A 178 8.89 -14.25 16.13
CA GLU A 178 9.67 -15.48 16.34
C GLU A 178 8.75 -16.66 16.57
N TRP A 179 9.13 -17.85 16.12
CA TRP A 179 8.42 -19.10 16.41
C TRP A 179 9.40 -20.24 16.68
N PRO A 180 8.98 -21.27 17.44
CA PRO A 180 9.78 -22.46 17.62
C PRO A 180 9.99 -23.16 16.27
N ASP A 181 11.25 -23.48 15.96
CA ASP A 181 11.58 -24.37 14.86
C ASP A 181 12.47 -25.52 15.36
N PRO A 182 11.90 -26.71 15.55
CA PRO A 182 12.64 -27.86 16.05
C PRO A 182 13.62 -28.43 15.01
N SER A 183 13.52 -28.04 13.73
CA SER A 183 14.29 -28.62 12.64
C SER A 183 15.65 -27.95 12.41
N GLN A 184 15.92 -26.79 13.03
CA GLN A 184 17.11 -25.94 12.79
C GLN A 184 17.45 -25.76 11.29
N GLY A 185 16.45 -25.91 10.41
CA GLY A 185 16.66 -25.86 8.97
C GLY A 185 17.02 -24.44 8.56
N THR A 186 18.00 -24.27 7.69
CA THR A 186 18.15 -23.00 6.97
C THR A 186 16.91 -22.77 6.13
N VAL A 187 16.08 -21.79 6.52
CA VAL A 187 14.99 -21.29 5.67
C VAL A 187 15.63 -20.77 4.37
N ARG A 188 15.53 -21.55 3.29
CA ARG A 188 16.00 -21.16 1.96
C ARG A 188 14.98 -20.24 1.32
N MET A 189 14.93 -18.99 1.78
CA MET A 189 14.15 -17.96 1.14
C MET A 189 15.01 -17.13 0.19
N ALA A 190 14.63 -17.15 -1.09
CA ALA A 190 15.08 -16.16 -2.06
C ALA A 190 14.03 -15.05 -2.13
N SER A 191 14.16 -14.02 -1.30
CA SER A 191 13.30 -12.83 -1.39
C SER A 191 13.93 -11.80 -2.33
N HIS A 192 13.13 -11.21 -3.21
CA HIS A 192 13.54 -10.10 -4.05
C HIS A 192 12.67 -8.86 -3.77
N ARG A 193 13.25 -7.66 -3.88
CA ARG A 193 12.53 -6.39 -3.65
C ARG A 193 11.40 -6.19 -4.67
N HIS A 194 11.67 -6.43 -5.95
CA HIS A 194 10.65 -6.40 -7.00
C HIS A 194 9.75 -7.65 -6.98
N PRO A 195 8.40 -7.51 -6.95
CA PRO A 195 7.47 -8.64 -6.89
C PRO A 195 7.59 -9.62 -8.05
N LEU A 196 7.81 -9.15 -9.28
CA LEU A 196 7.99 -10.03 -10.46
C LEU A 196 9.20 -10.98 -10.37
N ARG A 197 10.16 -10.70 -9.48
CA ARG A 197 11.34 -11.54 -9.23
C ARG A 197 11.30 -12.21 -7.86
N ARG A 198 10.22 -12.00 -7.10
CA ARG A 198 10.04 -12.57 -5.77
C ARG A 198 9.37 -13.93 -5.88
N SER A 199 9.80 -14.87 -5.05
CA SER A 199 9.13 -16.15 -4.86
C SER A 199 9.00 -16.47 -3.37
N GLY A 200 7.98 -17.25 -3.01
CA GLY A 200 7.76 -17.67 -1.61
C GLY A 200 6.97 -16.67 -0.76
N TRP A 201 7.48 -16.33 0.42
CA TRP A 201 6.81 -15.54 1.47
C TRP A 201 6.29 -14.17 0.99
N GLY A 202 5.08 -13.81 1.44
CA GLY A 202 4.43 -12.51 1.19
C GLY A 202 5.17 -11.33 1.84
N TRP A 203 6.17 -10.79 1.13
CA TRP A 203 7.07 -9.72 1.60
C TRP A 203 6.62 -8.28 1.27
N GLY A 204 5.50 -8.12 0.54
CA GLY A 204 5.11 -6.85 -0.07
C GLY A 204 4.87 -5.73 0.95
N TYR A 205 3.95 -5.97 1.89
CA TYR A 205 3.61 -5.01 2.93
C TYR A 205 4.79 -4.70 3.85
N VAL A 206 5.58 -5.72 4.22
CA VAL A 206 6.75 -5.53 5.09
C VAL A 206 7.80 -4.63 4.41
N GLN A 207 8.07 -4.86 3.12
CA GLN A 207 9.00 -4.02 2.36
C GLN A 207 8.47 -2.59 2.19
N MET A 208 7.17 -2.41 1.92
CA MET A 208 6.57 -1.09 1.79
C MET A 208 6.68 -0.27 3.09
N VAL A 209 6.41 -0.89 4.23
CA VAL A 209 6.60 -0.26 5.55
C VAL A 209 8.08 0.05 5.78
N ALA A 210 8.97 -0.88 5.42
CA ALA A 210 10.40 -0.66 5.57
C ALA A 210 10.90 0.50 4.71
N ASP A 211 10.41 0.62 3.48
CA ASP A 211 10.76 1.71 2.59
C ASP A 211 10.27 3.06 3.13
N ALA A 212 9.01 3.13 3.55
CA ALA A 212 8.41 4.36 4.07
C ALA A 212 9.07 4.85 5.38
N LEU A 213 9.60 3.93 6.19
CA LEU A 213 10.22 4.24 7.49
C LEU A 213 11.76 4.21 7.48
N GLY A 214 12.38 3.94 6.33
CA GLY A 214 13.84 3.74 6.24
C GLY A 214 14.32 2.62 7.17
N ALA A 215 13.51 1.58 7.31
CA ALA A 215 13.78 0.42 8.15
C ALA A 215 14.55 -0.65 7.37
N ALA A 216 15.21 -1.53 8.11
CA ALA A 216 15.75 -2.77 7.59
C ALA A 216 14.82 -3.92 7.93
N ALA A 217 14.42 -4.70 6.93
CA ALA A 217 13.56 -5.84 7.12
C ALA A 217 14.33 -7.10 6.74
N LEU A 218 14.42 -8.06 7.66
CA LEU A 218 15.20 -9.28 7.50
C LEU A 218 14.28 -10.49 7.38
N PRO A 219 14.56 -11.42 6.43
CA PRO A 219 13.81 -12.66 6.27
C PRO A 219 13.94 -13.57 7.50
N PRO A 220 13.09 -14.61 7.60
CA PRO A 220 13.21 -15.61 8.65
C PRO A 220 14.62 -16.19 8.72
N GLY A 221 15.21 -16.15 9.91
CA GLY A 221 16.49 -16.76 10.20
C GLY A 221 16.62 -17.11 11.68
N PRO A 222 17.67 -17.85 12.08
CA PRO A 222 17.92 -18.15 13.48
C PRO A 222 18.02 -16.86 14.31
N THR A 223 17.30 -16.80 15.43
CA THR A 223 17.25 -15.60 16.29
C THR A 223 17.89 -15.87 17.65
N VAL A 224 17.34 -16.82 18.39
CA VAL A 224 17.86 -17.37 19.63
C VAL A 224 17.75 -18.89 19.57
N GLU A 225 18.36 -19.59 20.53
CA GLU A 225 18.37 -21.05 20.55
C GLU A 225 16.94 -21.63 20.46
N GLY A 226 16.72 -22.53 19.48
CA GLY A 226 15.44 -23.17 19.21
C GLY A 226 14.37 -22.31 18.52
N MET A 227 14.70 -21.07 18.15
CA MET A 227 13.77 -20.12 17.54
C MET A 227 14.27 -19.62 16.19
N VAL A 228 13.34 -19.51 15.25
CA VAL A 228 13.52 -18.82 13.97
C VAL A 228 12.60 -17.61 13.98
N GLY A 229 12.97 -16.54 13.29
CA GLY A 229 12.13 -15.36 13.22
C GLY A 229 12.54 -14.38 12.14
N ALA A 230 11.58 -13.56 11.73
CA ALA A 230 11.80 -12.42 10.86
C ALA A 230 11.77 -11.13 11.69
N CYS A 231 12.42 -10.07 11.23
CA CYS A 231 12.44 -8.81 11.97
C CYS A 231 12.35 -7.57 11.10
N LEU A 232 11.87 -6.49 11.72
CA LEU A 232 11.86 -5.13 11.19
C LEU A 232 12.62 -4.23 12.17
N GLY A 233 13.78 -3.74 11.75
CA GLY A 233 14.64 -2.83 12.52
C GLY A 233 14.49 -1.38 12.07
N LEU A 234 14.13 -0.48 12.98
CA LEU A 234 14.05 0.96 12.70
C LEU A 234 15.40 1.65 12.93
N GLY A 235 15.51 2.92 12.54
CA GLY A 235 16.62 3.79 12.93
C GLY A 235 17.78 3.88 11.93
N SER A 236 17.74 3.18 10.79
CA SER A 236 18.81 3.27 9.79
C SER A 236 18.81 4.62 9.04
N LEU A 237 17.64 5.28 8.92
CA LEU A 237 17.41 6.52 8.16
C LEU A 237 18.03 6.49 6.74
N GLN A 238 18.18 5.29 6.16
CA GLN A 238 18.78 5.10 4.84
C GLN A 238 17.71 5.10 3.77
N LEU A 239 18.03 5.69 2.61
CA LEU A 239 17.22 5.53 1.41
C LEU A 239 17.28 4.06 0.97
N THR A 240 16.12 3.43 0.88
CA THR A 240 15.97 2.01 0.50
C THR A 240 15.52 1.82 -0.95
N LEU A 241 15.39 2.90 -1.73
CA LEU A 241 15.24 2.82 -3.19
C LEU A 241 16.51 2.17 -3.77
N PRO A 242 16.44 1.09 -4.57
CA PRO A 242 17.63 0.50 -5.19
C PRO A 242 18.08 1.38 -6.37
N VAL A 243 19.01 2.28 -6.06
CA VAL A 243 19.60 3.25 -7.00
C VAL A 243 21.13 3.25 -6.90
N ALA A 244 21.78 3.48 -8.04
CA ALA A 244 23.21 3.68 -8.18
C ALA A 244 23.54 4.84 -9.14
N LEU A 245 24.64 5.53 -8.85
CA LEU A 245 25.29 6.49 -9.73
C LEU A 245 26.45 5.79 -10.44
N VAL A 246 26.51 5.90 -11.76
CA VAL A 246 27.60 5.42 -12.60
C VAL A 246 28.34 6.62 -13.18
N ARG A 247 29.67 6.67 -13.01
CA ARG A 247 30.53 7.66 -13.65
C ARG A 247 31.58 6.95 -14.50
N GLY A 248 31.74 7.38 -15.75
CA GLY A 248 32.48 6.61 -16.74
C GLY A 248 31.86 5.23 -16.95
N ASN A 249 32.57 4.17 -16.58
CA ASN A 249 32.08 2.79 -16.69
C ASN A 249 32.11 2.04 -15.34
N ARG A 250 31.92 2.75 -14.22
CA ARG A 250 31.95 2.15 -12.88
C ARG A 250 30.86 2.74 -12.00
N VAL A 251 30.29 1.90 -11.13
CA VAL A 251 29.41 2.36 -10.06
C VAL A 251 30.24 3.18 -9.06
N GLU A 252 29.90 4.46 -8.93
CA GLU A 252 30.58 5.40 -8.02
C GLU A 252 29.89 5.40 -6.65
N ARG A 253 28.55 5.42 -6.64
CA ARG A 253 27.72 5.40 -5.43
C ARG A 253 26.56 4.45 -5.61
N SER A 254 26.14 3.78 -4.55
CA SER A 254 24.93 2.95 -4.53
C SER A 254 24.24 3.01 -3.17
N THR A 255 22.95 2.71 -3.19
CA THR A 255 22.18 2.42 -1.97
C THR A 255 22.46 0.99 -1.50
N LEU A 256 22.26 0.73 -0.20
CA LEU A 256 22.35 -0.63 0.33
C LEU A 256 21.34 -1.57 -0.38
N ALA A 257 20.17 -1.04 -0.73
CA ALA A 257 19.15 -1.77 -1.47
C ALA A 257 19.61 -2.21 -2.87
N TRP A 258 20.45 -1.41 -3.53
CA TRP A 258 21.08 -1.77 -4.80
C TRP A 258 22.10 -2.88 -4.59
N ASP A 259 22.97 -2.76 -3.58
CA ASP A 259 24.01 -3.76 -3.30
C ASP A 259 23.44 -5.13 -2.85
N GLN A 260 22.19 -5.15 -2.38
CA GLN A 260 21.45 -6.37 -2.02
C GLN A 260 20.85 -7.10 -3.23
N ASP A 261 20.78 -6.48 -4.41
CA ASP A 261 20.33 -7.17 -5.63
C ASP A 261 21.50 -7.99 -6.21
N PRO A 262 21.38 -9.33 -6.29
CA PRO A 262 22.45 -10.18 -6.81
C PRO A 262 22.83 -9.89 -8.27
N GLN A 263 21.94 -9.25 -9.04
CA GLN A 263 22.16 -8.89 -10.44
C GLN A 263 22.77 -7.48 -10.59
N ALA A 264 22.87 -6.71 -9.51
CA ALA A 264 23.37 -5.35 -9.54
C ALA A 264 24.89 -5.30 -9.31
N PRO A 265 25.64 -4.50 -10.09
CA PRO A 265 27.06 -4.26 -9.83
C PRO A 265 27.24 -3.42 -8.56
N GLY A 266 28.08 -3.89 -7.64
CA GLY A 266 28.50 -3.09 -6.48
C GLY A 266 29.48 -1.96 -6.84
N ILE A 267 29.77 -1.10 -5.86
CA ILE A 267 30.69 0.04 -6.00
C ILE A 267 32.04 -0.39 -6.62
N GLY A 268 32.54 0.41 -7.56
CA GLY A 268 33.80 0.22 -8.27
C GLY A 268 33.76 -0.78 -9.43
N LYS A 269 32.67 -1.56 -9.55
CA LYS A 269 32.47 -2.53 -10.64
C LYS A 269 31.77 -1.89 -11.84
N ALA A 270 32.05 -2.44 -13.01
CA ALA A 270 31.39 -2.04 -14.25
C ALA A 270 30.03 -2.73 -14.39
N PRO A 271 28.97 -1.99 -14.77
CA PRO A 271 27.74 -2.59 -15.25
C PRO A 271 28.01 -3.46 -16.49
N ALA A 272 27.29 -4.58 -16.61
CA ALA A 272 27.47 -5.56 -17.69
C ALA A 272 26.12 -6.01 -18.26
N GLY A 273 26.17 -6.63 -19.45
CA GLY A 273 24.99 -7.16 -20.13
C GLY A 273 23.90 -6.10 -20.30
N ALA A 274 22.67 -6.44 -19.90
CA ALA A 274 21.50 -5.57 -20.02
C ALA A 274 21.69 -4.18 -19.40
N LEU A 275 22.40 -4.05 -18.26
CA LEU A 275 22.64 -2.76 -17.62
C LEU A 275 23.61 -1.88 -18.43
N ALA A 276 24.62 -2.48 -19.07
CA ALA A 276 25.54 -1.75 -19.94
C ALA A 276 24.83 -1.23 -21.20
N GLU A 277 23.99 -2.07 -21.81
CA GLU A 277 23.17 -1.67 -22.96
C GLU A 277 22.15 -0.58 -22.59
N LEU A 278 21.57 -0.63 -21.39
CA LEU A 278 20.68 0.41 -20.87
C LEU A 278 21.43 1.75 -20.69
N LEU A 279 22.64 1.73 -20.14
CA LEU A 279 23.48 2.93 -20.04
C LEU A 279 23.84 3.51 -21.40
N GLN A 280 24.15 2.65 -22.38
CA GLN A 280 24.40 3.09 -23.74
C GLN A 280 23.17 3.77 -24.36
N ALA A 281 21.97 3.20 -24.15
CA ALA A 281 20.73 3.81 -24.60
C ALA A 281 20.46 5.18 -23.93
N ALA A 282 20.72 5.30 -22.62
CA ALA A 282 20.59 6.57 -21.91
C ALA A 282 21.59 7.62 -22.42
N ALA A 283 22.83 7.23 -22.73
CA ALA A 283 23.85 8.13 -23.27
C ALA A 283 23.50 8.65 -24.68
N GLN A 284 22.74 7.89 -25.47
CA GLN A 284 22.24 8.33 -26.78
C GLN A 284 21.16 9.41 -26.69
N GLN A 285 20.48 9.52 -25.54
CA GLN A 285 19.43 10.51 -25.29
C GLN A 285 19.59 11.16 -23.90
N PRO A 286 20.62 11.99 -23.68
CA PRO A 286 20.86 12.61 -22.38
C PRO A 286 19.65 13.37 -21.85
N GLY A 287 19.41 13.28 -20.55
CA GLY A 287 18.27 13.87 -19.87
C GLY A 287 16.94 13.09 -20.00
N ARG A 288 16.83 12.13 -20.92
CA ARG A 288 15.65 11.24 -21.02
C ARG A 288 15.83 9.97 -20.22
N ILE A 289 14.69 9.38 -19.81
CA ILE A 289 14.67 8.06 -19.18
C ILE A 289 14.77 7.00 -20.28
N ALA A 290 15.82 6.18 -20.22
CA ALA A 290 15.91 4.93 -20.95
C ALA A 290 15.34 3.79 -20.09
N TYR A 291 14.74 2.80 -20.75
CA TYR A 291 14.02 1.69 -20.11
C TYR A 291 14.58 0.36 -20.57
N ARG A 292 14.76 -0.58 -19.65
CA ARG A 292 15.05 -1.97 -19.99
C ARG A 292 14.67 -2.92 -18.87
N ASP A 293 13.76 -3.85 -19.17
CA ASP A 293 13.18 -4.75 -18.16
C ASP A 293 12.66 -3.93 -16.95
N LEU A 294 13.13 -4.21 -15.73
CA LEU A 294 12.74 -3.48 -14.52
C LEU A 294 13.65 -2.28 -14.22
N TYR A 295 14.68 -2.05 -15.02
CA TYR A 295 15.66 -1.00 -14.77
C TYR A 295 15.40 0.23 -15.62
N ARG A 296 15.72 1.39 -15.04
CA ARG A 296 15.66 2.70 -15.70
C ARG A 296 17.00 3.41 -15.57
N ALA A 297 17.34 4.18 -16.58
CA ALA A 297 18.56 4.98 -16.59
C ALA A 297 18.31 6.39 -17.11
N ARG A 298 19.04 7.37 -16.57
CA ARG A 298 19.12 8.73 -17.12
C ARG A 298 20.58 9.16 -17.11
N ALA A 299 21.10 9.54 -18.27
CA ALA A 299 22.42 10.14 -18.39
C ALA A 299 22.33 11.65 -18.22
N THR A 300 23.24 12.24 -17.43
CA THR A 300 23.27 13.67 -17.12
C THR A 300 24.72 14.11 -17.00
N GLY A 301 25.16 15.02 -17.88
CA GLY A 301 26.55 15.44 -17.93
C GLY A 301 27.51 14.26 -18.15
N ASP A 302 28.37 14.01 -17.15
CA ASP A 302 29.44 13.00 -17.18
C ASP A 302 29.10 11.69 -16.43
N HIS A 303 27.86 11.55 -15.99
CA HIS A 303 27.40 10.39 -15.21
C HIS A 303 26.01 9.93 -15.64
N ALA A 304 25.57 8.79 -15.09
CA ALA A 304 24.24 8.27 -15.29
C ALA A 304 23.69 7.66 -13.99
N TRP A 305 22.43 7.94 -13.71
CA TRP A 305 21.69 7.27 -12.65
C TRP A 305 21.07 6.00 -13.17
N LEU A 306 21.19 4.91 -12.40
CA LEU A 306 20.52 3.63 -12.61
C LEU A 306 19.60 3.33 -11.44
N VAL A 307 18.38 2.89 -11.72
CA VAL A 307 17.39 2.53 -10.71
C VAL A 307 16.72 1.22 -11.09
N LEU A 308 16.56 0.32 -10.11
CA LEU A 308 15.55 -0.73 -10.20
C LEU A 308 14.19 -0.07 -9.92
N ALA A 309 13.37 0.09 -10.95
CA ALA A 309 12.07 0.71 -10.82
C ALA A 309 11.27 -0.06 -9.77
N PRO A 310 10.64 0.64 -8.82
CA PRO A 310 9.78 -0.06 -7.88
C PRO A 310 8.51 -0.51 -8.62
N GLU A 311 7.75 -1.42 -8.01
CA GLU A 311 6.50 -1.88 -8.62
C GLU A 311 5.54 -0.72 -8.79
N SER A 312 5.40 -0.23 -10.01
CA SER A 312 4.52 0.86 -10.36
C SER A 312 3.24 0.33 -11.00
N GLY A 313 2.08 0.79 -10.53
CA GLY A 313 0.82 0.63 -11.26
C GLY A 313 -0.36 0.14 -10.45
N THR A 314 -1.44 -0.13 -11.18
CA THR A 314 -2.74 -0.58 -10.65
C THR A 314 -2.66 -1.95 -9.98
N SER A 315 -1.61 -2.76 -10.20
CA SER A 315 -1.44 -4.06 -9.52
C SER A 315 -1.38 -3.91 -8.00
N ARG A 316 -0.59 -2.96 -7.49
CA ARG A 316 -0.48 -2.71 -6.06
C ARG A 316 -1.78 -2.20 -5.45
N ALA A 317 -2.47 -1.29 -6.15
CA ALA A 317 -3.77 -0.81 -5.72
C ALA A 317 -4.83 -1.93 -5.74
N ARG A 318 -4.79 -2.84 -6.73
CA ARG A 318 -5.66 -4.04 -6.77
C ARG A 318 -5.35 -5.02 -5.65
N ASP A 319 -4.07 -5.28 -5.36
CA ASP A 319 -3.66 -6.19 -4.29
C ASP A 319 -4.12 -5.66 -2.92
N LEU A 320 -4.12 -4.35 -2.74
CA LEU A 320 -4.72 -3.70 -1.58
C LEU A 320 -6.23 -3.91 -1.52
N VAL A 321 -6.98 -3.68 -2.59
CA VAL A 321 -8.45 -3.88 -2.58
C VAL A 321 -8.81 -5.34 -2.33
N LYS A 322 -8.08 -6.27 -2.94
CA LYS A 322 -8.21 -7.70 -2.64
C LYS A 322 -7.89 -7.97 -1.17
N GLY A 323 -6.84 -7.35 -0.64
CA GLY A 323 -6.50 -7.34 0.79
C GLY A 323 -7.68 -6.90 1.65
N LEU A 324 -8.19 -5.68 1.44
CA LEU A 324 -9.32 -5.09 2.17
C LEU A 324 -10.59 -5.96 2.10
N SER A 325 -10.86 -6.54 0.93
CA SER A 325 -12.01 -7.43 0.70
C SER A 325 -11.87 -8.77 1.43
N HIS A 326 -10.67 -9.34 1.47
CA HIS A 326 -10.37 -10.52 2.29
C HIS A 326 -10.27 -10.19 3.79
N GLU A 327 -10.04 -8.93 4.11
CA GLU A 327 -9.89 -8.42 5.47
C GLU A 327 -11.20 -7.90 6.06
N ARG A 328 -12.38 -8.21 5.47
CA ARG A 328 -13.72 -7.84 6.02
C ARG A 328 -13.91 -8.15 7.51
N ALA A 329 -13.23 -9.16 8.05
CA ALA A 329 -13.21 -9.46 9.48
C ALA A 329 -12.56 -8.37 10.36
N LEU A 330 -11.78 -7.46 9.77
CA LEU A 330 -10.94 -6.49 10.47
C LEU A 330 -11.58 -5.09 10.63
N TRP A 331 -12.74 -4.83 10.03
CA TRP A 331 -13.35 -3.50 9.99
C TRP A 331 -14.87 -3.52 10.17
N SER A 332 -15.35 -4.33 11.12
CA SER A 332 -16.71 -4.22 11.63
C SER A 332 -16.96 -2.81 12.18
N ALA A 333 -18.03 -2.17 11.73
CA ALA A 333 -18.42 -0.82 12.12
C ALA A 333 -19.95 -0.76 12.31
N PRO A 334 -20.47 0.18 13.12
CA PRO A 334 -21.91 0.42 13.18
C PRO A 334 -22.40 1.08 11.88
N GLU A 335 -23.70 0.98 11.60
CA GLU A 335 -24.33 1.81 10.57
C GLU A 335 -24.30 3.29 11.00
N PRO A 336 -24.11 4.24 10.06
CA PRO A 336 -24.06 4.06 8.60
C PRO A 336 -22.67 3.70 8.03
N LEU A 337 -21.66 3.63 8.90
CA LEU A 337 -20.26 3.48 8.49
C LEU A 337 -20.01 2.12 7.87
N ALA A 338 -20.65 1.06 8.36
CA ALA A 338 -20.54 -0.29 7.80
C ALA A 338 -20.92 -0.33 6.32
N THR A 339 -22.09 0.22 5.97
CA THR A 339 -22.56 0.32 4.58
C THR A 339 -21.63 1.18 3.74
N ARG A 340 -21.21 2.35 4.24
CA ARG A 340 -20.32 3.26 3.53
C ARG A 340 -18.96 2.63 3.22
N LEU A 341 -18.36 2.01 4.23
CA LEU A 341 -17.09 1.31 4.14
C LEU A 341 -17.12 0.20 3.07
N HIS A 342 -18.14 -0.66 3.10
CA HIS A 342 -18.29 -1.73 2.09
C HIS A 342 -18.48 -1.17 0.68
N GLY A 343 -19.36 -0.17 0.51
CA GLY A 343 -19.61 0.42 -0.80
C GLY A 343 -18.38 1.12 -1.37
N LEU A 344 -17.64 1.90 -0.57
CA LEU A 344 -16.41 2.57 -0.99
C LEU A 344 -15.30 1.60 -1.39
N ALA A 345 -15.10 0.52 -0.63
CA ALA A 345 -14.10 -0.48 -0.98
C ALA A 345 -14.45 -1.19 -2.30
N ALA A 346 -15.73 -1.51 -2.52
CA ALA A 346 -16.18 -2.09 -3.79
C ALA A 346 -16.04 -1.11 -4.96
N LEU A 347 -16.38 0.18 -4.77
CA LEU A 347 -16.18 1.22 -5.78
C LEU A 347 -14.72 1.39 -6.16
N LEU A 348 -13.81 1.34 -5.17
CA LEU A 348 -12.37 1.36 -5.43
C LEU A 348 -11.94 0.13 -6.25
N GLY A 349 -12.45 -1.06 -5.94
CA GLY A 349 -12.21 -2.27 -6.74
C GLY A 349 -12.68 -2.13 -8.19
N ILE A 350 -13.90 -1.66 -8.39
CA ILE A 350 -14.47 -1.40 -9.71
C ILE A 350 -13.60 -0.42 -10.50
N ALA A 351 -13.20 0.68 -9.88
CA ALA A 351 -12.35 1.69 -10.51
C ALA A 351 -10.95 1.16 -10.86
N LEU A 352 -10.51 0.08 -10.22
CA LEU A 352 -9.26 -0.64 -10.51
C LEU A 352 -9.42 -1.80 -11.51
N GLY A 353 -10.63 -2.00 -12.03
CA GLY A 353 -10.98 -2.97 -13.06
C GLY A 353 -11.64 -4.26 -12.55
N GLU A 354 -12.07 -4.32 -11.29
CA GLU A 354 -12.92 -5.43 -10.83
C GLU A 354 -14.33 -5.31 -11.43
N PRO A 355 -15.02 -6.45 -11.67
CA PRO A 355 -16.39 -6.40 -12.17
C PRO A 355 -17.34 -5.80 -11.12
N TRP A 356 -18.42 -5.17 -11.60
CA TRP A 356 -19.50 -4.70 -10.72
C TRP A 356 -20.09 -5.87 -9.92
N PRO A 357 -20.22 -5.76 -8.59
CA PRO A 357 -20.80 -6.81 -7.77
C PRO A 357 -22.31 -6.88 -8.04
N SER A 358 -22.82 -8.10 -8.21
CA SER A 358 -24.25 -8.36 -8.38
C SER A 358 -24.80 -9.28 -7.30
N VAL A 359 -26.09 -9.18 -7.06
CA VAL A 359 -26.81 -9.96 -6.05
C VAL A 359 -28.09 -10.56 -6.64
N PRO A 360 -28.56 -11.71 -6.12
CA PRO A 360 -29.85 -12.25 -6.51
C PRO A 360 -31.02 -11.38 -5.95
N PRO A 361 -32.22 -11.45 -6.56
CA PRO A 361 -33.38 -10.66 -6.14
C PRO A 361 -33.77 -10.78 -4.66
N SER A 362 -33.60 -11.96 -4.06
CA SER A 362 -33.87 -12.18 -2.64
C SER A 362 -32.91 -11.39 -1.73
N VAL A 363 -31.64 -11.26 -2.12
CA VAL A 363 -30.64 -10.47 -1.40
C VAL A 363 -30.89 -8.98 -1.60
N TRP A 364 -31.30 -8.55 -2.81
CA TRP A 364 -31.71 -7.17 -3.04
C TRP A 364 -32.90 -6.76 -2.16
N ALA A 365 -33.97 -7.54 -2.18
CA ALA A 365 -35.19 -7.23 -1.44
C ALA A 365 -34.96 -7.08 0.08
N THR A 366 -33.98 -7.81 0.61
CA THR A 366 -33.60 -7.76 2.04
C THR A 366 -32.58 -6.67 2.34
N SER A 367 -31.59 -6.46 1.46
CA SER A 367 -30.43 -5.59 1.74
C SER A 367 -30.62 -4.15 1.26
N ALA A 368 -31.42 -3.91 0.21
CA ALA A 368 -31.68 -2.57 -0.32
C ALA A 368 -32.38 -1.65 0.70
N PRO A 369 -33.41 -2.08 1.46
CA PRO A 369 -34.03 -1.23 2.48
C PRO A 369 -33.05 -0.84 3.59
N ALA A 370 -32.21 -1.78 4.03
CA ALA A 370 -31.21 -1.54 5.07
C ALA A 370 -30.15 -0.53 4.61
N ALA A 371 -29.62 -0.69 3.38
CA ALA A 371 -28.65 0.23 2.81
C ALA A 371 -29.23 1.64 2.57
N ALA A 372 -30.48 1.72 2.08
CA ALA A 372 -31.21 2.97 1.93
C ALA A 372 -31.42 3.69 3.26
N GLN A 373 -31.84 2.97 4.29
CA GLN A 373 -32.05 3.52 5.62
C GLN A 373 -30.73 4.00 6.24
N ALA A 374 -29.66 3.20 6.13
CA ALA A 374 -28.36 3.54 6.68
C ALA A 374 -27.84 4.87 6.10
N LEU A 375 -27.92 5.05 4.77
CA LEU A 375 -27.38 6.26 4.12
C LEU A 375 -28.42 7.36 3.87
N GLY A 376 -29.68 7.15 4.25
CA GLY A 376 -30.76 8.12 4.04
C GLY A 376 -31.05 8.39 2.57
N VAL A 377 -30.92 7.38 1.70
CA VAL A 377 -31.07 7.52 0.24
C VAL A 377 -32.26 6.75 -0.30
N PRO A 378 -32.90 7.23 -1.39
CA PRO A 378 -34.02 6.52 -1.99
C PRO A 378 -33.53 5.35 -2.86
N LEU A 379 -33.65 4.12 -2.35
CA LEU A 379 -33.55 2.90 -3.16
C LEU A 379 -34.88 2.17 -3.28
N PRO A 380 -35.28 1.75 -4.49
CA PRO A 380 -36.46 0.93 -4.66
C PRO A 380 -36.25 -0.50 -4.13
N THR A 381 -37.28 -1.04 -3.48
CA THR A 381 -37.30 -2.42 -2.94
C THR A 381 -37.29 -3.48 -4.04
N THR A 382 -37.74 -3.12 -5.24
CA THR A 382 -37.83 -4.00 -6.41
C THR A 382 -37.34 -3.26 -7.65
N LEU A 383 -36.60 -3.95 -8.51
CA LEU A 383 -36.10 -3.44 -9.79
C LEU A 383 -36.39 -4.48 -10.88
N GLU A 384 -36.92 -4.03 -12.01
CA GLU A 384 -37.22 -4.87 -13.17
C GLU A 384 -35.99 -4.97 -14.09
N VAL A 385 -34.92 -5.58 -13.59
CA VAL A 385 -33.68 -5.81 -14.35
C VAL A 385 -33.19 -7.25 -14.21
N LEU A 386 -32.47 -7.73 -15.22
CA LEU A 386 -31.95 -9.10 -15.25
C LEU A 386 -30.83 -9.34 -14.23
N VAL A 387 -30.02 -8.33 -13.95
CA VAL A 387 -28.90 -8.39 -13.01
C VAL A 387 -29.00 -7.23 -12.04
N LEU A 388 -29.10 -7.53 -10.74
CA LEU A 388 -29.22 -6.52 -9.70
C LEU A 388 -27.84 -6.20 -9.12
N PRO A 389 -27.50 -4.90 -8.94
CA PRO A 389 -26.23 -4.50 -8.34
C PRO A 389 -26.21 -4.73 -6.82
N ASP A 390 -25.03 -4.69 -6.19
CA ASP A 390 -24.95 -4.65 -4.73
C ASP A 390 -25.62 -3.35 -4.19
N PRO A 391 -26.64 -3.45 -3.33
CA PRO A 391 -27.40 -2.29 -2.87
C PRO A 391 -26.56 -1.30 -2.05
N ARG A 392 -25.50 -1.75 -1.38
CA ARG A 392 -24.61 -0.86 -0.61
C ARG A 392 -23.78 0.02 -1.53
N VAL A 393 -23.34 -0.52 -2.67
CA VAL A 393 -22.62 0.24 -3.71
C VAL A 393 -23.53 1.32 -4.28
N VAL A 394 -24.77 0.97 -4.65
CA VAL A 394 -25.73 1.95 -5.17
C VAL A 394 -26.09 2.99 -4.11
N ALA A 395 -26.30 2.58 -2.85
CA ALA A 395 -26.61 3.51 -1.77
C ALA A 395 -25.48 4.54 -1.55
N VAL A 396 -24.22 4.09 -1.58
CA VAL A 396 -23.05 4.99 -1.46
C VAL A 396 -22.99 5.95 -2.64
N LEU A 397 -23.17 5.48 -3.88
CA LEU A 397 -23.17 6.36 -5.04
C LEU A 397 -24.29 7.40 -4.97
N LEU A 398 -25.51 7.02 -4.60
CA LEU A 398 -26.63 7.96 -4.43
C LEU A 398 -26.32 8.99 -3.34
N SER A 399 -25.74 8.57 -2.22
CA SER A 399 -25.41 9.45 -1.09
C SER A 399 -24.32 10.45 -1.44
N GLU A 400 -23.25 10.02 -2.12
CA GLU A 400 -22.06 10.84 -2.35
C GLU A 400 -22.20 11.70 -3.62
N LEU A 401 -22.98 11.25 -4.60
CA LEU A 401 -23.32 12.02 -5.80
C LEU A 401 -24.59 12.85 -5.66
N GLU A 402 -25.27 12.79 -4.50
CA GLU A 402 -26.58 13.41 -4.25
C GLU A 402 -27.58 13.09 -5.38
N GLY A 403 -27.47 11.87 -5.89
CA GLY A 403 -27.98 11.49 -7.21
C GLY A 403 -29.32 10.78 -7.18
N MET A 404 -29.70 10.27 -8.35
CA MET A 404 -30.90 9.45 -8.52
C MET A 404 -30.63 8.21 -9.36
N LEU A 405 -31.31 7.13 -9.04
CA LEU A 405 -31.25 5.88 -9.80
C LEU A 405 -32.23 5.96 -10.98
N ARG A 406 -31.73 5.73 -12.20
CA ARG A 406 -32.51 5.71 -13.43
C ARG A 406 -32.38 4.37 -14.13
N LEU A 407 -33.48 3.93 -14.74
CA LEU A 407 -33.50 2.79 -15.64
C LEU A 407 -33.59 3.30 -17.09
N HIS A 408 -32.60 2.98 -17.91
CA HIS A 408 -32.58 3.31 -19.33
C HIS A 408 -32.30 2.06 -20.15
N SER A 409 -33.22 1.66 -21.02
CA SER A 409 -33.05 0.50 -21.92
C SER A 409 -32.63 -0.80 -21.21
N GLY A 410 -33.16 -1.04 -20.00
CA GLY A 410 -32.84 -2.22 -19.18
C GLY A 410 -31.54 -2.11 -18.37
N GLN A 411 -30.84 -0.98 -18.44
CA GLN A 411 -29.62 -0.69 -17.70
C GLN A 411 -29.85 0.34 -16.60
N LEU A 412 -29.20 0.16 -15.45
CA LEU A 412 -29.31 1.02 -14.28
C LEU A 412 -28.16 2.01 -14.24
N TYR A 413 -28.51 3.27 -14.06
CA TYR A 413 -27.57 4.37 -13.95
C TYR A 413 -27.81 5.14 -12.65
N VAL A 414 -26.72 5.52 -11.97
CA VAL A 414 -26.77 6.54 -10.93
C VAL A 414 -26.38 7.88 -11.57
N GLU A 415 -27.36 8.75 -11.74
CA GLU A 415 -27.18 10.11 -12.26
C GLU A 415 -26.81 11.05 -11.11
N PRO A 416 -25.70 11.80 -11.20
CA PRO A 416 -25.32 12.76 -10.16
C PRO A 416 -26.26 13.97 -10.16
N SER A 417 -26.34 14.67 -9.02
CA SER A 417 -26.94 16.01 -9.02
C SER A 417 -26.11 17.00 -9.85
N ALA A 418 -26.71 18.14 -10.21
CA ALA A 418 -26.00 19.19 -10.94
C ALA A 418 -24.75 19.70 -10.19
N SER A 419 -24.79 19.77 -8.84
CA SER A 419 -23.65 20.17 -8.01
C SER A 419 -22.53 19.11 -7.98
N ARG A 420 -22.83 17.85 -8.34
CA ARG A 420 -21.91 16.72 -8.30
C ARG A 420 -21.53 16.17 -9.68
N ALA A 421 -22.00 16.78 -10.77
CA ALA A 421 -21.73 16.34 -12.14
C ALA A 421 -20.24 16.36 -12.54
N GLY A 422 -19.39 17.11 -11.81
CA GLY A 422 -17.94 17.14 -11.98
C GLY A 422 -17.16 16.30 -10.96
N CYS A 423 -17.84 15.42 -10.21
CA CYS A 423 -17.18 14.59 -9.20
C CYS A 423 -16.15 13.64 -9.86
N ALA A 424 -14.94 13.60 -9.31
CA ALA A 424 -13.85 12.76 -9.81
C ALA A 424 -14.23 11.27 -9.88
N TRP A 425 -15.15 10.82 -9.03
CA TRP A 425 -15.62 9.42 -9.01
C TRP A 425 -16.29 9.01 -10.31
N LEU A 426 -16.98 9.93 -10.98
CA LEU A 426 -17.63 9.63 -12.26
C LEU A 426 -16.58 9.21 -13.28
N SER A 427 -15.48 9.95 -13.36
CA SER A 427 -14.36 9.61 -14.25
C SER A 427 -13.67 8.31 -13.82
N ALA A 428 -13.42 8.11 -12.52
CA ALA A 428 -12.83 6.87 -11.98
C ALA A 428 -13.65 5.61 -12.33
N LEU A 429 -14.98 5.73 -12.37
CA LEU A 429 -15.91 4.61 -12.59
C LEU A 429 -16.35 4.48 -14.06
N GLY A 430 -15.73 5.22 -14.99
CA GLY A 430 -16.05 5.19 -16.41
C GLY A 430 -17.39 5.86 -16.79
N GLY A 431 -17.96 6.65 -15.89
CA GLY A 431 -19.15 7.48 -16.14
C GLY A 431 -18.82 8.72 -16.97
N SER A 432 -19.85 9.32 -17.58
CA SER A 432 -19.69 10.55 -18.38
C SER A 432 -20.74 11.60 -18.01
N GLY A 433 -20.28 12.69 -17.37
CA GLY A 433 -21.08 13.88 -17.07
C GLY A 433 -22.51 13.58 -16.62
N ALA A 434 -23.50 14.09 -17.38
CA ALA A 434 -24.93 13.97 -17.06
C ALA A 434 -25.53 12.55 -17.22
N ARG A 435 -24.83 11.61 -17.89
CA ARG A 435 -25.34 10.24 -18.07
C ARG A 435 -25.15 9.36 -16.83
N GLY A 436 -24.34 9.79 -15.87
CA GLY A 436 -24.10 9.05 -14.63
C GLY A 436 -23.20 7.83 -14.79
N VAL A 437 -23.25 6.94 -13.79
CA VAL A 437 -22.46 5.70 -13.72
C VAL A 437 -23.38 4.51 -13.93
N HIS A 438 -23.04 3.62 -14.86
CA HIS A 438 -23.74 2.35 -15.07
C HIS A 438 -23.39 1.38 -13.95
N VAL A 439 -24.39 0.84 -13.25
CA VAL A 439 -24.16 0.10 -11.99
C VAL A 439 -24.48 -1.39 -12.02
N ASN A 440 -25.18 -1.90 -13.04
CA ASN A 440 -25.42 -3.33 -13.19
C ASN A 440 -24.50 -3.96 -14.28
N PRO A 441 -24.00 -5.19 -14.07
CA PRO A 441 -23.14 -5.90 -15.04
C PRO A 441 -23.78 -6.15 -16.41
#